data_AF-A0A7Z8S4X6-F1
#
_entry.id   AF-A0A7Z8S4X6-F1
#
_cell.length_a   1.000
_cell.length_b   1.000
_cell.length_c   1.000
_cell.angle_alpha   90.00
_cell.angle_beta   90.00
_cell.angle_gamma   90.00
#
_symmetry.space_group_name_H-M   'P 1'
#
loop_
_entity.id
_entity.type
_entity.pdbx_description
1 polymer ?
#
loop_
_entity_poly.entity_id
_entity_poly.type
_entity_poly.pdbx_seq_one_letter_code
_entity_poly.pdbx_strand_id
1 'polypeptide(L)'
;MKKFKMFFDIEKEEQWLNEQLQKGYRCTNISGLGIYTFEETDKRYIIRLDYQDYLPKKKLVEYKGIYEDFGWNYIKGPWLSGIRYWQKKDDDQNEIFSDRQSKDNHYKKLMNYSFWLVMLCLAYSYMFYQGSGLYHEGLWSMKGSLFWKAFLFETPFVFLKLSSTLLFVFLGINFYKAYRKYSMLKEK
;
A
#
# COMPACT_ATOMS: atom_id res chain seq x y z
N MET A 1 -6.00 -20.01 -11.92
CA MET A 1 -5.53 -18.86 -12.73
C MET A 1 -4.61 -17.95 -11.91
N LYS A 2 -3.46 -17.54 -12.45
CA LYS A 2 -2.58 -16.54 -11.80
C LYS A 2 -2.70 -15.20 -12.54
N LYS A 3 -2.79 -14.09 -11.80
CA LYS A 3 -2.79 -12.73 -12.38
C LYS A 3 -1.73 -11.87 -11.69
N PHE A 4 -1.02 -11.08 -12.47
CA PHE A 4 -0.07 -10.10 -11.97
C PHE A 4 -0.70 -8.71 -12.02
N LYS A 5 -0.71 -8.02 -10.88
CA LYS A 5 -1.14 -6.62 -10.76
C LYS A 5 -0.54 -6.01 -9.49
N MET A 6 -0.20 -4.73 -9.51
CA MET A 6 0.33 -4.04 -8.33
C MET A 6 -0.57 -2.88 -7.97
N PHE A 7 -0.91 -2.78 -6.69
CA PHE A 7 -1.75 -1.72 -6.15
C PHE A 7 -1.01 -1.00 -5.03
N PHE A 8 -1.23 0.32 -4.97
CA PHE A 8 -0.75 1.18 -3.89
C PHE A 8 -1.92 1.79 -3.09
N ASP A 9 -3.15 1.51 -3.52
CA ASP A 9 -4.39 2.00 -2.94
C ASP A 9 -5.23 0.76 -2.56
N ILE A 10 -5.41 0.56 -1.25
CA ILE A 10 -6.05 -0.64 -0.67
C ILE A 10 -7.48 -0.78 -1.21
N GLU A 11 -8.19 0.32 -1.44
CA GLU A 11 -9.58 0.26 -1.92
C GLU A 11 -9.66 -0.17 -3.37
N LYS A 12 -8.72 0.30 -4.20
CA LYS A 12 -8.64 -0.15 -5.60
C LYS A 12 -8.27 -1.62 -5.70
N GLU A 13 -7.41 -2.08 -4.80
CA GLU A 13 -7.08 -3.50 -4.68
C GLU A 13 -8.33 -4.30 -4.29
N GLU A 14 -9.03 -3.90 -3.24
CA GLU A 14 -10.27 -4.54 -2.78
C GLU A 14 -11.33 -4.59 -3.87
N GLN A 15 -11.57 -3.47 -4.58
CA GLN A 15 -12.53 -3.40 -5.67
C GLN A 15 -12.16 -4.38 -6.79
N TRP A 16 -10.90 -4.36 -7.23
CA TRP A 16 -10.44 -5.24 -8.30
C TRP A 16 -10.51 -6.71 -7.92
N LEU A 17 -10.20 -7.05 -6.67
CA LEU A 17 -10.34 -8.41 -6.16
C LEU A 17 -11.81 -8.85 -6.18
N ASN A 18 -12.73 -8.02 -5.69
CA ASN A 18 -14.17 -8.31 -5.75
C ASN A 18 -14.69 -8.46 -7.19
N GLU A 19 -14.20 -7.66 -8.15
CA GLU A 19 -14.52 -7.83 -9.57
C GLU A 19 -14.04 -9.19 -10.12
N GLN A 20 -12.94 -9.75 -9.61
CA GLN A 20 -12.54 -11.10 -9.99
C GLN A 20 -13.44 -12.15 -9.32
N LEU A 21 -13.79 -11.96 -8.05
CA LEU A 21 -14.64 -12.92 -7.34
C LEU A 21 -16.05 -13.02 -7.95
N GLN A 22 -16.61 -11.89 -8.41
CA GLN A 22 -17.90 -11.85 -9.11
C GLN A 22 -17.93 -12.62 -10.42
N LYS A 23 -16.77 -12.87 -11.03
CA LYS A 23 -16.64 -13.68 -12.26
C LYS A 23 -16.61 -15.19 -11.98
N GLY A 24 -16.87 -15.63 -10.74
CA GLY A 24 -16.84 -17.04 -10.35
C GLY A 24 -15.44 -17.53 -9.97
N TYR A 25 -14.61 -16.64 -9.42
CA TYR A 25 -13.28 -17.01 -8.91
C TYR A 25 -13.22 -16.88 -7.38
N ARG A 26 -12.32 -17.63 -6.76
CA ARG A 26 -11.92 -17.52 -5.36
C ARG A 26 -10.43 -17.24 -5.27
N CYS A 27 -10.05 -16.24 -4.48
CA CYS A 27 -8.64 -15.96 -4.20
C CYS A 27 -8.09 -16.97 -3.18
N THR A 28 -6.98 -17.63 -3.50
CA THR A 28 -6.35 -18.61 -2.60
C THR A 28 -5.00 -18.15 -2.07
N ASN A 29 -4.25 -17.36 -2.84
CA ASN A 29 -2.93 -16.90 -2.45
C ASN A 29 -2.62 -15.51 -3.03
N ILE A 30 -1.96 -14.69 -2.22
CA ILE A 30 -1.56 -13.32 -2.54
C ILE A 30 -0.08 -13.15 -2.19
N SER A 31 0.73 -12.99 -3.23
CA SER A 31 2.16 -12.71 -3.09
C SER A 31 2.43 -11.23 -2.92
N GLY A 32 3.45 -10.90 -2.11
CA GLY A 32 3.95 -9.52 -1.97
C GLY A 32 4.55 -8.92 -3.24
N LEU A 33 4.77 -9.74 -4.27
CA LEU A 33 5.21 -9.28 -5.58
C LEU A 33 4.03 -8.94 -6.52
N GLY A 34 2.80 -8.84 -6.01
CA GLY A 34 1.62 -8.52 -6.83
C GLY A 34 1.13 -9.69 -7.69
N ILE A 35 1.38 -10.93 -7.24
CA ILE A 35 0.87 -12.14 -7.90
C ILE A 35 -0.32 -12.67 -7.10
N TYR A 36 -1.49 -12.71 -7.72
CA TYR A 36 -2.73 -13.23 -7.15
C TYR A 36 -3.07 -14.57 -7.79
N THR A 37 -3.36 -15.57 -6.96
CA THR A 37 -3.78 -16.90 -7.40
C THR A 37 -5.26 -17.06 -7.13
N PHE A 38 -5.99 -17.42 -8.19
CA PHE A 38 -7.42 -17.63 -8.21
C PHE A 38 -7.76 -19.06 -8.61
N GLU A 39 -8.81 -19.60 -8.02
CA GLU A 39 -9.43 -20.87 -8.39
C GLU A 39 -10.87 -20.63 -8.86
N GLU A 40 -11.35 -21.42 -9.81
CA GLU A 40 -12.74 -21.33 -10.26
C GLU A 40 -13.68 -21.92 -9.20
N THR A 41 -14.82 -21.26 -9.00
CA THR A 41 -15.79 -21.67 -8.00
C THR A 41 -17.19 -21.19 -8.39
N ASP A 42 -18.19 -22.04 -8.17
CA ASP A 42 -19.59 -21.70 -8.43
C ASP A 42 -20.21 -20.81 -7.35
N LYS A 43 -19.49 -20.61 -6.23
CA LYS A 43 -19.98 -19.85 -5.07
C LYS A 43 -19.53 -18.40 -5.15
N ARG A 44 -20.42 -17.47 -4.82
CA ARG A 44 -20.05 -16.06 -4.72
C ARG A 44 -19.27 -15.83 -3.43
N TYR A 45 -18.12 -15.19 -3.57
CA TYR A 45 -17.26 -14.79 -2.46
C TYR A 45 -17.06 -13.29 -2.49
N ILE A 46 -16.87 -12.71 -1.31
CA ILE A 46 -16.51 -11.31 -1.11
C ILE A 46 -15.21 -11.27 -0.33
N ILE A 47 -14.37 -10.30 -0.69
CA ILE A 47 -13.12 -10.03 0.00
C ILE A 47 -13.09 -8.59 0.49
N ARG A 48 -12.55 -8.45 1.67
CA ARG A 48 -12.37 -7.17 2.35
C ARG A 48 -10.95 -7.09 2.89
N LEU A 49 -10.37 -5.90 2.78
CA LEU A 49 -9.00 -5.64 3.20
C LEU A 49 -9.02 -4.80 4.47
N ASP A 50 -8.28 -5.24 5.48
CA ASP A 50 -8.02 -4.45 6.68
C ASP A 50 -6.53 -4.12 6.78
N TYR A 51 -6.22 -2.93 7.30
CA TYR A 51 -4.88 -2.49 7.58
C TYR A 51 -4.67 -2.52 9.09
N GLN A 52 -3.72 -3.33 9.53
CA GLN A 52 -3.38 -3.45 10.94
C GLN A 52 -1.87 -3.37 11.11
N ASP A 53 -1.45 -2.50 12.03
CA ASP A 53 -0.05 -2.38 12.45
C ASP A 53 0.49 -3.71 12.99
N TYR A 54 1.80 -3.76 13.24
CA TYR A 54 2.45 -4.94 13.80
C TYR A 54 1.74 -5.41 15.08
N LEU A 55 1.11 -6.58 15.00
CA LEU A 55 0.51 -7.25 16.15
C LEU A 55 1.46 -8.35 16.66
N PRO A 56 1.70 -8.42 17.99
CA PRO A 56 2.32 -9.57 18.61
C PRO A 56 1.55 -10.85 18.27
N LYS A 57 2.26 -11.99 18.10
CA LYS A 57 1.66 -13.28 17.69
C LYS A 57 0.38 -13.64 18.47
N LYS A 58 0.37 -13.43 19.79
CA LYS A 58 -0.80 -13.72 20.64
C LYS A 58 -2.03 -12.88 20.27
N LYS A 59 -1.87 -11.56 20.13
CA LYS A 59 -2.95 -10.66 19.73
C LYS A 59 -3.39 -10.89 18.29
N LEU A 60 -2.49 -11.36 17.42
CA LEU A 60 -2.84 -11.71 16.04
C LEU A 60 -3.71 -12.97 15.96
N VAL A 61 -3.49 -13.95 16.84
CA VAL A 61 -4.37 -15.14 16.93
C VAL A 61 -5.75 -14.74 17.44
N GLU A 62 -5.82 -13.92 18.50
CA GLU A 62 -7.07 -13.41 19.05
C GLU A 62 -7.85 -12.57 18.01
N TYR A 63 -7.17 -11.63 17.36
CA TYR A 63 -7.72 -10.82 16.27
C TYR A 63 -8.26 -11.70 15.14
N LYS A 64 -7.57 -12.79 14.79
CA LYS A 64 -8.06 -13.71 13.75
C LYS A 64 -9.30 -14.49 14.18
N GLY A 65 -9.31 -14.99 15.41
CA GLY A 65 -10.43 -15.75 15.96
C GLY A 65 -11.74 -14.96 15.89
N ILE A 66 -11.69 -13.66 16.21
CA ILE A 66 -12.86 -12.77 16.13
C ILE A 66 -13.50 -12.82 14.74
N TYR A 67 -12.71 -12.68 13.66
CA TYR A 67 -13.27 -12.70 12.29
C TYR A 67 -13.66 -14.09 11.81
N GLU A 68 -12.93 -15.12 12.23
CA GLU A 68 -13.26 -16.51 11.93
C GLU A 68 -14.63 -16.90 12.53
N ASP A 69 -14.96 -16.39 13.72
CA ASP A 69 -16.28 -16.56 14.36
C ASP A 69 -17.42 -15.93 13.54
N PHE A 70 -17.15 -14.84 12.80
CA PHE A 70 -18.09 -14.22 11.85
C PHE A 70 -18.08 -14.87 10.45
N GLY A 71 -17.36 -15.98 10.28
CA GLY A 71 -17.29 -16.74 9.03
C GLY A 71 -16.29 -16.22 8.00
N TRP A 72 -15.42 -15.28 8.37
CA TRP A 72 -14.35 -14.80 7.48
C TRP A 72 -13.16 -15.75 7.49
N ASN A 73 -12.64 -16.05 6.30
CA ASN A 73 -11.43 -16.85 6.13
C ASN A 73 -10.24 -15.93 5.90
N TYR A 74 -9.19 -16.11 6.70
CA TYR A 74 -7.95 -15.37 6.55
C TYR A 74 -7.13 -15.87 5.35
N ILE A 75 -6.83 -14.99 4.40
CA ILE A 75 -5.88 -15.25 3.32
C ILE A 75 -4.52 -14.69 3.73
N LYS A 76 -3.48 -15.53 3.66
CA LYS A 76 -2.12 -15.11 3.98
C LYS A 76 -1.62 -14.13 2.90
N GLY A 77 -1.57 -12.86 3.29
CA GLY A 77 -0.98 -11.80 2.49
C GLY A 77 0.52 -11.59 2.73
N PRO A 78 1.10 -10.56 2.10
CA PRO A 78 2.51 -10.18 2.26
C PRO A 78 2.81 -9.82 3.71
N TRP A 79 3.91 -10.32 4.26
CA TRP A 79 4.27 -10.06 5.66
C TRP A 79 4.59 -8.58 5.94
N LEU A 80 5.07 -7.86 4.93
CA LEU A 80 5.56 -6.49 5.03
C LEU A 80 4.48 -5.41 4.84
N SER A 81 3.30 -5.74 4.29
CA SER A 81 2.33 -4.70 3.91
C SER A 81 1.38 -4.26 5.04
N GLY A 82 1.32 -5.00 6.15
CA GLY A 82 0.33 -4.74 7.22
C GLY A 82 -1.13 -5.03 6.81
N ILE A 83 -1.36 -5.37 5.54
CA ILE A 83 -2.68 -5.66 4.97
C ILE A 83 -3.09 -7.09 5.33
N ARG A 84 -4.31 -7.23 5.83
CA ARG A 84 -4.97 -8.48 6.18
C ARG A 84 -6.12 -8.70 5.22
N TYR A 85 -6.14 -9.88 4.61
CA TYR A 85 -7.09 -10.24 3.56
C TYR A 85 -8.12 -11.19 4.15
N TRP A 86 -9.39 -10.82 4.06
CA TRP A 86 -10.48 -11.55 4.66
C TRP A 86 -11.49 -11.92 3.59
N GLN A 87 -11.77 -13.22 3.45
CA GLN A 87 -12.67 -13.74 2.43
C GLN A 87 -13.86 -14.48 3.07
N LYS A 88 -15.07 -14.07 2.74
CA LYS A 88 -16.32 -14.71 3.18
C LYS A 88 -17.16 -15.11 1.96
N LYS A 89 -18.04 -16.10 2.11
CA LYS A 89 -19.09 -16.35 1.12
C LYS A 89 -20.08 -15.18 1.16
N ASP A 90 -20.59 -14.80 0.00
CA ASP A 90 -21.58 -13.73 -0.11
C ASP A 90 -22.79 -14.05 0.78
N ASP A 91 -23.11 -13.11 1.67
CA ASP A 91 -24.14 -13.16 2.71
C ASP A 91 -24.61 -11.72 2.97
N ASP A 92 -25.75 -11.50 3.63
CA ASP A 92 -26.29 -10.13 3.83
C ASP A 92 -25.37 -9.25 4.70
N GLN A 93 -24.43 -9.85 5.45
CA GLN A 93 -23.42 -9.17 6.26
C GLN A 93 -22.03 -9.22 5.64
N ASN A 94 -21.74 -8.22 4.80
CA ASN A 94 -20.53 -8.11 3.99
C ASN A 94 -19.51 -7.06 4.49
N GLU A 95 -19.77 -6.42 5.63
CA GLU A 95 -18.86 -5.46 6.25
C GLU A 95 -18.04 -6.12 7.37
N ILE A 96 -16.72 -5.91 7.37
CA ILE A 96 -15.82 -6.32 8.46
C ILE A 96 -16.04 -5.46 9.71
N PHE A 97 -16.47 -4.21 9.53
CA PHE A 97 -16.65 -3.24 10.60
C PHE A 97 -18.11 -2.81 10.68
N SER A 98 -18.85 -3.34 11.65
CA SER A 98 -20.17 -2.83 12.01
C SER A 98 -20.09 -1.44 12.63
N ASP A 99 -19.03 -1.19 13.41
CA ASP A 99 -18.97 -0.05 14.31
C ASP A 99 -18.17 1.10 13.73
N ARG A 100 -18.75 2.30 13.80
CA ARG A 100 -18.17 3.55 13.34
C ARG A 100 -16.81 3.85 14.00
N GLN A 101 -16.68 3.53 15.28
CA GLN A 101 -15.45 3.74 16.05
C GLN A 101 -14.28 2.88 15.53
N SER A 102 -14.57 1.67 15.06
CA SER A 102 -13.57 0.78 14.45
C SER A 102 -13.11 1.31 13.09
N LYS A 103 -14.03 1.88 12.28
CA LYS A 103 -13.70 2.57 11.03
C LYS A 103 -12.82 3.81 11.29
N ASP A 104 -13.15 4.64 12.28
CA ASP A 104 -12.35 5.82 12.65
C ASP A 104 -10.91 5.43 13.04
N ASN A 105 -10.77 4.40 13.90
CA ASN A 105 -9.47 3.91 14.32
C ASN A 105 -8.63 3.34 13.17
N HIS A 106 -9.27 2.66 12.21
CA HIS A 106 -8.60 2.17 11.00
C HIS A 106 -8.01 3.33 10.18
N TYR A 107 -8.81 4.35 9.86
CA TYR A 107 -8.33 5.50 9.09
C TYR A 107 -7.29 6.32 9.84
N LYS A 108 -7.41 6.44 11.16
CA LYS A 108 -6.41 7.10 12.00
C LYS A 108 -5.04 6.41 11.92
N LYS A 109 -5.01 5.07 11.95
CA LYS A 109 -3.77 4.29 11.78
C LYS A 109 -3.17 4.48 10.38
N LEU A 110 -4.01 4.38 9.34
CA LEU A 110 -3.58 4.58 7.96
C LEU A 110 -2.99 5.98 7.73
N MET A 111 -3.59 7.01 8.33
CA MET A 111 -3.11 8.38 8.30
C MET A 111 -1.75 8.51 8.99
N ASN A 112 -1.59 7.95 10.19
CA ASN A 112 -0.32 7.99 10.93
C ASN A 112 0.80 7.28 10.16
N TYR A 113 0.52 6.10 9.60
CA TYR A 113 1.50 5.37 8.79
C TYR A 113 1.94 6.18 7.56
N SER A 114 0.96 6.76 6.84
CA SER A 114 1.23 7.60 5.67
C SER A 114 2.04 8.85 6.05
N PHE A 115 1.76 9.47 7.20
CA PHE A 115 2.50 10.62 7.72
C PHE A 115 3.97 10.27 7.99
N TRP A 116 4.25 9.16 8.68
CA TRP A 116 5.62 8.72 8.95
C TRP A 116 6.40 8.44 7.67
N LEU A 117 5.78 7.80 6.67
CA LEU A 117 6.40 7.57 5.37
C LEU A 117 6.73 8.89 4.65
N VAL A 118 5.83 9.86 4.66
CA VAL A 118 6.05 11.19 4.07
C VAL A 118 7.21 11.90 4.77
N MET A 119 7.28 11.85 6.11
CA MET A 119 8.37 12.46 6.88
C MET A 119 9.73 11.80 6.60
N LEU A 120 9.77 10.46 6.49
CA LEU A 120 10.99 9.73 6.12
C LEU A 120 11.45 10.08 4.71
N CYS A 121 10.54 10.14 3.73
CA CYS A 121 10.87 10.56 2.37
C CYS A 121 11.35 12.01 2.32
N LEU A 122 10.74 12.91 3.11
CA LEU A 122 11.18 14.30 3.20
C LEU A 122 12.58 14.42 3.78
N ALA A 123 12.87 13.72 4.89
CA ALA A 123 14.21 13.68 5.48
C ALA A 123 15.26 13.10 4.50
N TYR A 124 14.91 12.01 3.81
CA TYR A 124 15.76 11.42 2.78
C TYR A 124 16.01 12.39 1.62
N SER A 125 14.96 13.03 1.09
CA SER A 125 15.11 14.05 0.04
C SER A 125 16.00 15.21 0.51
N TYR A 126 15.81 15.71 1.73
CA TYR A 126 16.61 16.79 2.29
C TYR A 126 18.10 16.42 2.33
N MET A 127 18.46 15.20 2.79
CA MET A 127 19.86 14.73 2.77
C MET A 127 20.49 14.76 1.36
N PHE A 128 19.72 14.42 0.32
CA PHE A 128 20.22 14.40 -1.05
C PHE A 128 20.32 15.79 -1.70
N TYR A 129 19.50 16.75 -1.27
CA TYR A 129 19.47 18.11 -1.80
C TYR A 129 20.32 19.11 -1.00
N GLN A 130 20.71 18.79 0.24
CA GLN A 130 21.47 19.70 1.11
C GLN A 130 22.87 20.06 0.58
N GLY A 131 23.49 19.21 -0.25
CA GLY A 131 24.91 19.34 -0.60
C GLY A 131 25.25 19.51 -2.08
N SER A 132 24.28 19.44 -3.00
CA SER A 132 24.55 19.61 -4.44
C SER A 132 23.28 19.92 -5.24
N GLY A 133 23.43 20.64 -6.35
CA GLY A 133 22.40 20.72 -7.39
C GLY A 133 22.04 19.34 -7.96
N LEU A 134 21.20 19.28 -9.01
CA LEU A 134 20.88 18.01 -9.66
C LEU A 134 22.17 17.33 -10.14
N TYR A 135 22.98 18.06 -10.92
CA TYR A 135 24.33 17.68 -11.33
C TYR A 135 25.38 18.47 -10.55
N HIS A 136 26.62 17.98 -10.57
CA HIS A 136 27.75 18.71 -10.02
C HIS A 136 28.03 19.98 -10.83
N GLU A 137 28.31 21.12 -10.18
CA GLU A 137 28.47 22.41 -10.87
C GLU A 137 29.63 22.41 -11.87
N GLY A 138 30.70 21.67 -11.57
CA GLY A 138 31.86 21.48 -12.45
C GLY A 138 31.61 20.60 -13.68
N LEU A 139 30.45 19.96 -13.81
CA LEU A 139 30.15 19.09 -14.94
C LEU A 139 30.15 19.87 -16.27
N TRP A 140 29.56 21.06 -16.26
CA TRP A 140 29.39 21.89 -17.47
C TRP A 140 30.68 22.54 -17.97
N SER A 141 31.73 22.59 -17.15
CA SER A 141 33.04 23.13 -17.54
C SER A 141 34.00 22.09 -18.12
N MET A 142 33.65 20.80 -18.03
CA MET A 142 34.45 19.70 -18.60
C MET A 142 34.37 19.68 -20.14
N LYS A 143 35.49 19.38 -20.81
CA LYS A 143 35.57 19.30 -22.27
C LYS A 143 35.75 17.85 -22.77
N GLY A 144 35.21 17.57 -23.95
CA GLY A 144 35.46 16.33 -24.70
C GLY A 144 34.93 15.07 -24.03
N SER A 145 35.72 13.99 -24.03
CA SER A 145 35.30 12.68 -23.50
C SER A 145 35.08 12.66 -21.99
N LEU A 146 35.67 13.60 -21.25
CA LEU A 146 35.58 13.67 -19.80
C LEU A 146 34.18 14.11 -19.35
N PHE A 147 33.57 15.04 -20.10
CA PHE A 147 32.16 15.43 -19.93
C PHE A 147 31.21 14.23 -20.05
N TRP A 148 31.30 13.48 -21.15
CA TRP A 148 30.39 12.36 -21.39
C TRP A 148 30.49 11.25 -20.35
N LYS A 149 31.70 10.97 -19.85
CA LYS A 149 31.93 10.00 -18.76
C LYS A 149 31.34 10.49 -17.44
N ALA A 150 31.59 11.74 -17.07
CA ALA A 150 31.05 12.33 -15.85
C ALA A 150 29.52 12.44 -15.90
N PHE A 151 28.95 12.83 -17.04
CA PHE A 151 27.50 12.90 -17.25
C PHE A 151 26.84 11.54 -17.10
N LEU A 152 27.36 10.50 -17.78
CA LEU A 152 26.82 9.15 -17.68
C LEU A 152 26.94 8.58 -16.26
N PHE A 153 28.02 8.90 -15.55
CA PHE A 153 28.24 8.48 -14.17
C PHE A 153 27.29 9.20 -13.18
N GLU A 154 27.03 10.49 -13.36
CA GLU A 154 26.15 11.26 -12.48
C GLU A 154 24.66 10.97 -12.73
N THR A 155 24.29 10.60 -13.96
CA THR A 155 22.89 10.40 -14.39
C THR A 155 22.08 9.45 -13.48
N PRO A 156 22.58 8.26 -13.06
CA PRO A 156 21.85 7.40 -12.11
C PRO A 156 21.55 8.05 -10.76
N PHE A 157 22.48 8.88 -10.25
CA PHE A 157 22.29 9.58 -8.97
C PHE A 157 21.27 10.71 -9.11
N VAL A 158 21.23 11.38 -10.27
CA VAL A 158 20.19 12.35 -10.60
C VAL A 158 18.82 11.69 -10.65
N PHE A 159 18.71 10.53 -11.29
CA PHE A 159 17.46 9.76 -11.29
C PHE A 159 17.04 9.32 -9.88
N LEU A 160 17.97 8.96 -9.01
CA LEU A 160 17.68 8.63 -7.61
C LEU A 160 17.17 9.84 -6.82
N LYS A 161 17.75 11.03 -7.03
CA LYS A 161 17.27 12.30 -6.44
C LYS A 161 15.84 12.63 -6.90
N LEU A 162 15.58 12.52 -8.20
CA LEU A 162 14.27 12.77 -8.80
C LEU A 162 13.22 11.74 -8.39
N SER A 163 13.59 10.46 -8.26
CA SER A 163 12.65 9.42 -7.83
C SER A 163 12.18 9.66 -6.39
N SER A 164 13.06 10.16 -5.52
CA SER A 164 12.71 10.55 -4.15
C SER A 164 11.65 11.66 -4.09
N THR A 165 11.77 12.71 -4.93
CA THR A 165 10.78 13.79 -4.97
C THR A 165 9.44 13.33 -5.55
N LEU A 166 9.46 12.50 -6.60
CA LEU A 166 8.25 11.89 -7.15
C LEU A 166 7.53 10.99 -6.13
N LEU A 167 8.28 10.19 -5.38
CA LEU A 167 7.75 9.35 -4.30
C LEU A 167 7.12 10.20 -3.20
N PHE A 168 7.73 11.32 -2.81
CA PHE A 168 7.16 12.24 -1.82
C PHE A 168 5.79 12.78 -2.27
N VAL A 169 5.66 13.25 -3.51
CA VAL A 169 4.37 13.74 -4.05
C VAL A 169 3.33 12.62 -4.05
N PHE A 170 3.71 11.42 -4.51
CA PHE A 170 2.83 10.27 -4.54
C PHE A 170 2.31 9.89 -3.15
N LEU A 171 3.19 9.81 -2.15
CA LEU A 171 2.82 9.51 -0.77
C LEU A 171 1.97 10.64 -0.15
N GLY A 172 2.27 11.90 -0.46
CA GLY A 172 1.48 13.05 -0.02
C GLY A 172 0.03 13.01 -0.52
N ILE A 173 -0.19 12.60 -1.78
CA ILE A 173 -1.55 12.41 -2.33
C ILE A 173 -2.30 11.31 -1.57
N ASN A 174 -1.64 10.20 -1.26
CA ASN A 174 -2.24 9.10 -0.48
C ASN A 174 -2.56 9.53 0.95
N PHE A 175 -1.66 10.27 1.61
CA PHE A 175 -1.90 10.87 2.92
C PHE A 175 -3.13 11.80 2.89
N TYR A 176 -3.22 12.69 1.90
CA TYR A 176 -4.35 13.61 1.77
C TYR A 176 -5.69 12.86 1.60
N LYS A 177 -5.71 11.80 0.78
CA LYS A 177 -6.89 10.93 0.63
C LYS A 177 -7.30 10.27 1.95
N ALA A 178 -6.34 9.71 2.69
CA ALA A 178 -6.59 9.10 3.99
C ALA A 178 -7.10 10.14 5.01
N TYR A 179 -6.48 11.32 5.05
CA TYR A 179 -6.89 12.43 5.92
C TYR A 179 -8.31 12.92 5.63
N ARG A 180 -8.67 13.12 4.35
CA ARG A 180 -10.02 13.52 3.93
C ARG A 180 -11.09 12.55 4.45
N LYS A 181 -10.82 11.24 4.36
CA LYS A 181 -11.76 10.21 4.82
C LYS A 181 -11.86 10.17 6.34
N TYR A 182 -10.73 10.29 7.03
CA TYR A 182 -10.70 10.43 8.49
C TYR A 182 -11.52 11.65 8.96
N SER A 183 -11.32 12.81 8.33
CA SER A 183 -12.04 14.05 8.65
C SER A 183 -13.56 13.92 8.43
N MET A 184 -14.00 13.34 7.31
CA MET A 184 -15.44 13.13 7.05
C MET A 184 -16.11 12.19 8.08
N LEU A 185 -15.37 11.24 8.64
CA LEU A 185 -15.88 10.32 9.66
C LEU A 185 -15.95 10.96 11.05
N LYS A 186 -15.21 12.05 11.30
CA LYS A 186 -15.18 12.76 12.58
C LYS A 186 -16.24 13.87 12.70
N GLU A 187 -16.74 14.40 11.58
CA GLU A 187 -17.67 15.55 11.52
C GLU A 187 -19.16 15.21 11.57
N LYS A 188 -19.54 13.95 11.84
CA LYS A 188 -20.94 13.49 12.01
C LYS A 188 -21.12 12.78 13.34
#